data_AF-A0A6D0IRY8-F1
#
_entry.id   AF-A0A6D0IRY8-F1
#
_cell.length_a   1.000
_cell.length_b   1.000
_cell.length_c   1.000
_cell.angle_alpha   90.00
_cell.angle_beta   90.00
_cell.angle_gamma   90.00
#
_symmetry.space_group_name_H-M   'P 1'
#
loop_
_entity.id
_entity.type
_entity.pdbx_description
1 polymer ?
#
loop_
_entity_poly.entity_id
_entity_poly.type
_entity_poly.pdbx_seq_one_letter_code
_entity_poly.pdbx_strand_id
1 'polypeptide(L)'
;LLGEKDGQPKDAAWAEKLTGIDAETIRGLARQMAANRTQIIAGWCVQRMQHGEQWAWMIVVLAAMLGQIGLPGGGFGFGWHYNGAGTPGRKGVILSGFSGSTSIPPVHDNSDYKGYSSTIPIARFIDAILEPGKVINWNGKSVKLPPLKMCIFAGTNPFHRHQQINRIIEGWRKLETVIAIDNQWTSTCRFADIVLPATTQFERNDLDQYGNHSNRGIIAMKQVVPPQFEARNDFDIFRELCRRFNREEAFTEGLDEMGWLKRIWQEGVQQGKGRGVHLPAFDDFWNNKEYVEFDHPQMFVRHQAFREDPDLEPLGTPSGLIEI
;
A
#
# COMPACT_ATOMS: atom_id res chain seq x y z
N LEU A 1 -8.20 8.66 -31.74
CA LEU A 1 -6.97 8.46 -32.56
C LEU A 1 -7.04 9.15 -33.92
N LEU A 2 -8.15 9.04 -34.67
CA LEU A 2 -8.24 9.53 -36.05
C LEU A 2 -8.39 11.06 -36.21
N GLY A 3 -8.57 11.80 -35.11
CA GLY A 3 -8.71 13.26 -35.15
C GLY A 3 -10.13 13.76 -35.48
N GLU A 4 -11.14 12.88 -35.52
CA GLU A 4 -12.51 13.24 -35.90
C GLU A 4 -13.15 14.33 -35.01
N LYS A 5 -12.76 14.41 -33.73
CA LYS A 5 -13.31 15.37 -32.77
C LYS A 5 -12.51 16.67 -32.65
N ASP A 6 -11.20 16.63 -32.93
CA ASP A 6 -10.28 17.74 -32.65
C ASP A 6 -9.47 18.19 -33.87
N GLY A 7 -9.72 17.60 -35.04
CA GLY A 7 -9.06 17.92 -36.31
C GLY A 7 -7.60 17.43 -36.42
N GLN A 8 -7.06 16.73 -35.42
CA GLN A 8 -5.66 16.31 -35.41
C GLN A 8 -5.55 14.78 -35.31
N PRO A 9 -5.27 14.08 -36.42
CA PRO A 9 -4.89 12.68 -36.38
C PRO A 9 -3.69 12.46 -35.47
N LYS A 10 -3.77 11.47 -34.58
CA LYS A 10 -2.72 11.08 -33.63
C LYS A 10 -1.87 9.96 -34.22
N ASP A 11 -1.31 10.21 -35.41
CA ASP A 11 -0.47 9.25 -36.13
C ASP A 11 1.00 9.27 -35.64
N ALA A 12 1.83 8.40 -36.22
CA ALA A 12 3.24 8.29 -35.84
C ALA A 12 4.05 9.55 -36.16
N ALA A 13 3.72 10.29 -37.22
CA ALA A 13 4.41 11.53 -37.57
C ALA A 13 4.07 12.68 -36.62
N TRP A 14 2.84 12.70 -36.11
CA TRP A 14 2.44 13.57 -35.01
C TRP A 14 3.18 13.21 -33.72
N ALA A 15 3.25 11.92 -33.38
CA ALA A 15 3.91 11.45 -32.15
C ALA A 15 5.42 11.70 -32.15
N GLU A 16 6.11 11.53 -33.29
CA GLU A 16 7.54 11.79 -33.45
C GLU A 16 7.93 13.21 -33.01
N LYS A 17 7.11 14.21 -33.36
CA LYS A 17 7.34 15.61 -32.98
C LYS A 17 7.25 15.85 -31.47
N LEU A 18 6.54 15.00 -30.74
CA LEU A 18 6.35 15.14 -29.29
C LEU A 18 7.33 14.29 -28.48
N THR A 19 7.58 13.07 -28.93
CA THR A 19 8.39 12.09 -28.19
C THR A 19 9.86 12.10 -28.59
N GLY A 20 10.17 12.61 -29.80
CA GLY A 20 11.50 12.52 -30.39
C GLY A 20 11.87 11.13 -30.93
N ILE A 21 10.92 10.19 -30.97
CA ILE A 21 11.11 8.84 -31.53
C ILE A 21 10.64 8.85 -32.98
N ASP A 22 11.46 8.36 -33.92
CA ASP A 22 11.12 8.38 -35.34
C ASP A 22 9.84 7.59 -35.65
N ALA A 23 9.05 8.10 -36.61
CA ALA A 23 7.74 7.53 -36.93
C ALA A 23 7.80 6.06 -37.40
N GLU A 24 8.87 5.64 -38.08
CA GLU A 24 9.02 4.24 -38.51
C GLU A 24 9.28 3.30 -37.33
N THR A 25 10.09 3.71 -36.35
CA THR A 25 10.27 2.95 -35.10
C THR A 25 8.95 2.78 -34.36
N ILE A 26 8.13 3.84 -34.25
CA ILE A 26 6.81 3.77 -33.62
C ILE A 26 5.91 2.76 -34.36
N ARG A 27 5.83 2.85 -35.69
CA ARG A 27 5.04 1.91 -36.51
C ARG A 27 5.57 0.48 -36.41
N GLY A 28 6.89 0.32 -36.41
CA GLY A 28 7.58 -0.96 -36.32
C GLY A 28 7.23 -1.66 -35.00
N LEU A 29 7.35 -0.95 -33.87
CA LEU A 29 6.99 -1.49 -32.56
C LEU A 29 5.52 -1.89 -32.51
N ALA A 30 4.60 -1.04 -32.98
CA ALA A 30 3.17 -1.36 -32.99
C ALA A 30 2.86 -2.63 -33.80
N ARG A 31 3.45 -2.77 -34.99
CA ARG A 31 3.29 -3.97 -35.84
C ARG A 31 3.90 -5.21 -35.18
N GLN A 32 5.08 -5.08 -34.57
CA GLN A 32 5.74 -6.18 -33.88
C GLN A 32 4.92 -6.68 -32.69
N MET A 33 4.36 -5.76 -31.89
CA MET A 33 3.48 -6.11 -30.77
C MET A 33 2.22 -6.84 -31.23
N ALA A 34 1.61 -6.38 -32.34
CA ALA A 34 0.40 -6.98 -32.91
C ALA A 34 0.64 -8.37 -33.54
N ALA A 35 1.81 -8.58 -34.14
CA ALA A 35 2.15 -9.84 -34.81
C ALA A 35 2.53 -10.99 -33.86
N ASN A 36 2.81 -10.70 -32.59
CA ASN A 36 3.37 -11.67 -31.63
C ASN A 36 2.56 -11.72 -30.33
N ARG A 37 2.76 -12.78 -29.53
CA ARG A 37 2.32 -12.80 -28.13
C ARG A 37 3.14 -11.77 -27.35
N THR A 38 2.48 -10.74 -26.85
CA THR A 38 3.11 -9.57 -26.21
C THR A 38 2.57 -9.36 -24.81
N GLN A 39 3.47 -9.30 -23.84
CA GLN A 39 3.21 -8.88 -22.47
C GLN A 39 3.69 -7.45 -22.27
N ILE A 40 2.79 -6.54 -21.91
CA ILE A 40 3.15 -5.18 -21.50
C ILE A 40 3.45 -5.19 -20.00
N ILE A 41 4.65 -4.78 -19.61
CA ILE A 41 5.05 -4.63 -18.20
C ILE A 41 5.24 -3.14 -17.91
N ALA A 42 4.25 -2.53 -17.27
CA ALA A 42 4.22 -1.09 -17.04
C ALA A 42 4.69 -0.74 -15.61
N GLY A 43 5.70 0.13 -15.53
CA GLY A 43 6.21 0.66 -14.27
C GLY A 43 5.32 1.74 -13.64
N TRP A 44 5.55 2.05 -12.37
CA TRP A 44 4.78 3.08 -11.63
C TRP A 44 5.38 4.49 -11.70
N CYS A 45 6.54 4.69 -12.31
CA CYS A 45 7.17 6.01 -12.35
C CYS A 45 6.30 7.04 -13.09
N VAL A 46 5.79 6.66 -14.28
CA VAL A 46 5.09 7.59 -15.19
C VAL A 46 3.76 8.08 -14.63
N GLN A 47 3.06 7.29 -13.78
CA GLN A 47 1.84 7.76 -13.11
C GLN A 47 2.10 8.75 -11.96
N ARG A 48 3.35 8.95 -11.54
CA ARG A 48 3.72 9.90 -10.48
C ARG A 48 4.08 11.27 -11.07
N MET A 49 3.28 11.74 -12.01
CA MET A 49 3.47 12.97 -12.76
C MET A 49 2.13 13.71 -12.89
N GLN A 50 2.17 14.95 -13.39
CA GLN A 50 0.94 15.65 -13.76
C GLN A 50 0.22 14.87 -14.87
N HIS A 51 -1.10 14.67 -14.73
CA HIS A 51 -1.92 13.82 -15.60
C HIS A 51 -1.50 12.33 -15.61
N GLY A 52 -0.87 11.86 -14.53
CA GLY A 52 -0.36 10.50 -14.43
C GLY A 52 -1.40 9.38 -14.60
N GLU A 53 -2.69 9.68 -14.43
CA GLU A 53 -3.80 8.76 -14.68
C GLU A 53 -3.90 8.33 -16.16
N GLN A 54 -3.49 9.20 -17.09
CA GLN A 54 -3.55 8.95 -18.53
C GLN A 54 -2.60 7.81 -18.94
N TRP A 55 -1.46 7.67 -18.25
CA TRP A 55 -0.49 6.61 -18.50
C TRP A 55 -1.10 5.22 -18.27
N ALA A 56 -1.68 5.01 -17.09
CA ALA A 56 -2.24 3.71 -16.75
C ALA A 56 -3.45 3.38 -17.65
N TRP A 57 -4.31 4.37 -17.91
CA TRP A 57 -5.47 4.21 -18.78
C TRP A 57 -5.05 3.80 -20.20
N MET A 58 -4.13 4.54 -20.82
CA MET A 58 -3.73 4.29 -22.20
C MET A 58 -3.00 2.95 -22.38
N ILE A 59 -2.29 2.46 -21.36
CA ILE A 59 -1.69 1.11 -21.39
C ILE A 59 -2.78 0.04 -21.48
N VAL A 60 -3.87 0.18 -20.73
CA VAL A 60 -5.00 -0.76 -20.79
C VAL A 60 -5.69 -0.68 -22.15
N VAL A 61 -5.91 0.52 -22.69
CA VAL A 61 -6.51 0.71 -24.02
C VAL A 61 -5.63 0.05 -25.10
N LEU A 62 -4.31 0.27 -25.08
CA LEU A 62 -3.39 -0.38 -26.02
C LEU A 62 -3.44 -1.90 -25.90
N ALA A 63 -3.43 -2.44 -24.68
CA ALA A 63 -3.52 -3.89 -24.46
C ALA A 63 -4.85 -4.48 -24.97
N ALA A 64 -5.96 -3.74 -24.79
CA ALA A 64 -7.27 -4.11 -25.32
C ALA A 64 -7.27 -4.12 -26.85
N MET A 65 -6.68 -3.11 -27.50
CA MET A 65 -6.52 -3.06 -28.96
C MET A 65 -5.69 -4.21 -29.52
N LEU A 66 -4.68 -4.68 -28.78
CA LEU A 66 -3.90 -5.86 -29.16
C LEU A 66 -4.70 -7.17 -29.04
N GLY A 67 -5.79 -7.20 -28.25
CA GLY A 67 -6.71 -8.34 -28.16
C GLY A 67 -6.21 -9.55 -27.35
N GLN A 68 -5.10 -9.39 -26.60
CA GLN A 68 -4.40 -10.51 -25.95
C GLN A 68 -4.64 -10.61 -24.43
N ILE A 69 -5.45 -9.72 -23.85
CA ILE A 69 -5.82 -9.76 -22.42
C ILE A 69 -6.47 -11.12 -22.10
N GLY A 70 -6.00 -11.77 -21.04
CA GLY A 70 -6.49 -13.07 -20.58
C GLY A 70 -5.76 -14.30 -21.15
N LEU A 71 -4.79 -14.11 -22.06
CA LEU A 71 -3.98 -15.21 -22.58
C LEU A 71 -2.68 -15.41 -21.76
N PRO A 72 -2.16 -16.64 -21.63
CA PRO A 72 -0.86 -16.88 -21.00
C PRO A 72 0.27 -16.09 -21.70
N GLY A 73 0.96 -15.23 -20.94
CA GLY A 73 2.02 -14.36 -21.47
C GLY A 73 1.55 -13.22 -22.38
N GLY A 74 0.24 -12.90 -22.39
CA GLY A 74 -0.35 -11.81 -23.14
C GLY A 74 -1.05 -10.78 -22.24
N GLY A 75 -1.28 -9.59 -22.78
CA GLY A 75 -1.98 -8.51 -22.06
C GLY A 75 -1.04 -7.56 -21.34
N PHE A 76 -1.39 -7.14 -20.12
CA PHE A 76 -0.64 -6.13 -19.39
C PHE A 76 -0.50 -6.48 -17.90
N GLY A 77 0.49 -5.87 -17.24
CA GLY A 77 0.66 -5.96 -15.80
C GLY A 77 1.42 -4.76 -15.25
N PHE A 78 0.93 -4.21 -14.15
CA PHE A 78 1.55 -3.09 -13.46
C PHE A 78 2.43 -3.52 -12.28
N GLY A 79 2.46 -4.81 -11.91
CA GLY A 79 3.06 -5.26 -10.63
C GLY A 79 4.41 -5.97 -10.73
N TRP A 80 4.81 -6.48 -11.90
CA TRP A 80 5.94 -7.42 -12.04
C TRP A 80 7.28 -6.95 -11.46
N HIS A 81 7.48 -5.64 -11.35
CA HIS A 81 8.69 -5.02 -10.80
C HIS A 81 8.66 -4.84 -9.28
N TYR A 82 7.62 -5.34 -8.59
CA TYR A 82 7.37 -5.08 -7.17
C TYR A 82 7.11 -6.37 -6.39
N ASN A 83 7.76 -6.50 -5.23
CA ASN A 83 7.51 -7.50 -4.18
C ASN A 83 7.36 -8.97 -4.61
N GLY A 84 8.04 -9.38 -5.68
CA GLY A 84 7.97 -10.75 -6.20
C GLY A 84 6.69 -11.06 -6.97
N ALA A 85 5.96 -10.06 -7.46
CA ALA A 85 4.81 -10.29 -8.33
C ALA A 85 5.20 -11.20 -9.52
N GLY A 86 4.41 -12.24 -9.74
CA GLY A 86 4.71 -13.28 -10.73
C GLY A 86 5.23 -14.58 -10.14
N THR A 87 5.68 -14.59 -8.88
CA THR A 87 5.94 -15.85 -8.18
C THR A 87 4.62 -16.59 -7.96
N PRO A 88 4.52 -17.89 -8.29
CA PRO A 88 3.31 -18.68 -8.07
C PRO A 88 2.81 -18.60 -6.61
N GLY A 89 1.53 -18.26 -6.47
CA GLY A 89 0.85 -18.21 -5.19
C GLY A 89 0.65 -19.60 -4.60
N ARG A 90 0.63 -19.70 -3.27
CA ARG A 90 0.30 -20.93 -2.55
C ARG A 90 -0.96 -20.74 -1.73
N LYS A 91 -1.67 -21.84 -1.52
CA LYS A 91 -2.84 -21.89 -0.64
C LYS A 91 -2.37 -21.96 0.82
N GLY A 92 -2.00 -20.82 1.37
CA GLY A 92 -1.58 -20.66 2.76
C GLY A 92 -2.63 -20.01 3.65
N VAL A 93 -2.27 -19.84 4.92
CA VAL A 93 -2.97 -18.91 5.81
C VAL A 93 -2.43 -17.50 5.64
N ILE A 94 -3.21 -16.51 6.07
CA ILE A 94 -2.82 -15.11 6.16
C ILE A 94 -2.92 -14.74 7.63
N LEU A 95 -1.79 -14.39 8.24
CA LEU A 95 -1.75 -13.92 9.61
C LEU A 95 -2.59 -12.66 9.77
N SER A 96 -3.34 -12.61 10.87
CA SER A 96 -3.97 -11.38 11.33
C SER A 96 -2.94 -10.42 11.90
N GLY A 97 -3.37 -9.19 12.19
CA GLY A 97 -2.60 -8.23 12.97
C GLY A 97 -3.46 -7.69 14.12
N PHE A 98 -2.97 -6.64 14.77
CA PHE A 98 -3.75 -5.94 15.80
C PHE A 98 -5.08 -5.42 15.24
N SER A 99 -6.14 -5.52 16.04
CA SER A 99 -7.41 -4.89 15.70
C SER A 99 -7.24 -3.37 15.71
N GLY A 100 -7.63 -2.71 14.63
CA GLY A 100 -7.73 -1.24 14.58
C GLY A 100 -8.95 -0.69 15.33
N SER A 101 -9.84 -1.55 15.83
CA SER A 101 -11.05 -1.18 16.56
C SER A 101 -11.03 -1.70 17.99
N THR A 102 -11.60 -0.90 18.90
CA THR A 102 -11.80 -1.26 20.30
C THR A 102 -13.28 -1.10 20.66
N SER A 103 -13.78 -1.93 21.58
CA SER A 103 -15.13 -1.82 22.13
C SER A 103 -15.27 -0.70 23.17
N ILE A 104 -14.14 -0.11 23.58
CA ILE A 104 -14.10 0.93 24.58
C ILE A 104 -14.27 2.31 23.92
N PRO A 105 -15.25 3.12 24.33
CA PRO A 105 -15.44 4.47 23.79
C PRO A 105 -14.20 5.35 23.99
N PRO A 106 -13.91 6.26 23.04
CA PRO A 106 -12.81 7.21 23.19
C PRO A 106 -13.05 8.11 24.41
N VAL A 107 -11.97 8.61 25.03
CA VAL A 107 -12.07 9.56 26.16
C VAL A 107 -12.75 10.86 25.72
N HIS A 108 -12.52 11.27 24.47
CA HIS A 108 -13.17 12.40 23.82
C HIS A 108 -13.92 11.89 22.60
N ASP A 109 -15.22 11.65 22.76
CA ASP A 109 -16.10 11.26 21.66
C ASP A 109 -16.68 12.51 20.99
N ASN A 110 -15.94 13.04 20.01
CA ASN A 110 -16.37 14.18 19.21
C ASN A 110 -16.19 13.89 17.72
N SER A 111 -17.31 13.90 16.99
CA SER A 111 -17.36 13.75 15.53
C SER A 111 -17.66 15.06 14.80
N ASP A 112 -17.70 16.20 15.50
CA ASP A 112 -17.84 17.52 14.90
C ASP A 112 -16.51 18.00 14.27
N TYR A 113 -16.37 17.78 12.97
CA TYR A 113 -15.28 18.29 12.17
C TYR A 113 -15.48 19.75 11.73
N LYS A 114 -16.44 20.50 12.27
CA LYS A 114 -16.72 21.92 11.96
C LYS A 114 -16.89 22.18 10.46
N GLY A 115 -17.48 21.22 9.76
CA GLY A 115 -17.69 21.23 8.31
C GLY A 115 -16.42 21.02 7.46
N TYR A 116 -15.26 20.73 8.06
CA TYR A 116 -14.09 20.24 7.34
C TYR A 116 -14.20 18.74 7.02
N SER A 117 -13.47 18.27 6.03
CA SER A 117 -13.41 16.85 5.72
C SER A 117 -12.55 16.09 6.73
N SER A 118 -13.06 14.98 7.25
CA SER A 118 -12.33 14.07 8.16
C SER A 118 -11.25 13.25 7.46
N THR A 119 -11.31 13.16 6.13
CA THR A 119 -10.33 12.48 5.28
C THR A 119 -9.92 13.41 4.13
N ILE A 120 -8.61 13.45 3.85
CA ILE A 120 -8.04 14.21 2.73
C ILE A 120 -7.12 13.32 1.88
N PRO A 121 -6.86 13.66 0.61
CA PRO A 121 -5.87 12.94 -0.19
C PRO A 121 -4.47 13.08 0.42
N ILE A 122 -3.75 11.97 0.59
CA ILE A 122 -2.50 11.91 1.37
C ILE A 122 -1.45 12.98 1.00
N ALA A 123 -1.30 13.30 -0.29
CA ALA A 123 -0.32 14.28 -0.76
C ALA A 123 -0.75 15.75 -0.57
N ARG A 124 -1.91 16.01 0.05
CA ARG A 124 -2.47 17.35 0.28
C ARG A 124 -2.34 17.81 1.74
N PHE A 125 -1.64 17.08 2.60
CA PHE A 125 -1.54 17.44 4.03
C PHE A 125 -0.80 18.77 4.26
N ILE A 126 0.25 19.08 3.48
CA ILE A 126 0.92 20.39 3.54
C ILE A 126 -0.02 21.51 3.07
N ASP A 127 -0.83 21.25 2.03
CA ASP A 127 -1.85 22.21 1.57
C ASP A 127 -2.88 22.46 2.68
N ALA A 128 -3.28 21.43 3.44
CA ALA A 128 -4.21 21.56 4.54
C ALA A 128 -3.66 22.40 5.70
N ILE A 129 -2.35 22.27 6.00
CA ILE A 129 -1.68 23.08 7.01
C ILE A 129 -1.58 24.55 6.55
N LEU A 130 -1.26 24.79 5.28
CA LEU A 130 -1.03 26.13 4.76
C LEU A 130 -2.31 26.89 4.42
N GLU A 131 -3.35 26.20 3.95
CA GLU A 131 -4.60 26.75 3.39
C GLU A 131 -5.85 26.07 3.98
N PRO A 132 -6.06 26.10 5.31
CA PRO A 132 -7.24 25.49 5.91
C PRO A 132 -8.54 26.15 5.40
N GLY A 133 -9.55 25.32 5.13
CA GLY A 133 -10.84 25.75 4.59
C GLY A 133 -10.93 25.80 3.07
N LYS A 134 -9.80 25.68 2.36
CA LYS A 134 -9.80 25.52 0.91
C LYS A 134 -10.59 24.28 0.50
N VAL A 135 -11.45 24.44 -0.50
CA VAL A 135 -12.22 23.34 -1.10
C VAL A 135 -11.49 22.86 -2.35
N ILE A 136 -11.24 21.56 -2.43
CA ILE A 136 -10.59 20.91 -3.57
C ILE A 136 -11.50 19.84 -4.16
N ASN A 137 -11.35 19.58 -5.45
CA ASN A 137 -11.97 18.43 -6.11
C ASN A 137 -11.10 17.18 -5.95
N TRP A 138 -11.71 16.06 -5.59
CA TRP A 138 -11.05 14.77 -5.47
C TRP A 138 -11.99 13.64 -5.86
N ASN A 139 -11.69 12.96 -6.97
CA ASN A 139 -12.44 11.79 -7.46
C ASN A 139 -13.97 12.00 -7.48
N GLY A 140 -14.41 13.09 -8.11
CA GLY A 140 -15.84 13.46 -8.21
C GLY A 140 -16.45 14.06 -6.94
N LYS A 141 -15.68 14.22 -5.85
CA LYS A 141 -16.15 14.76 -4.56
C LYS A 141 -15.48 16.10 -4.25
N SER A 142 -16.14 16.92 -3.44
CA SER A 142 -15.55 18.10 -2.81
C SER A 142 -14.94 17.75 -1.46
N VAL A 143 -13.71 18.18 -1.20
CA VAL A 143 -12.98 18.00 0.05
C VAL A 143 -12.61 19.36 0.61
N LYS A 144 -12.97 19.65 1.86
CA LYS A 144 -12.61 20.89 2.56
C LYS A 144 -11.45 20.63 3.51
N LEU A 145 -10.30 21.24 3.24
CA LEU A 145 -9.06 20.96 3.97
C LEU A 145 -9.14 21.40 5.44
N PRO A 146 -8.83 20.52 6.42
CA PRO A 146 -8.95 20.84 7.84
C PRO A 146 -7.75 21.65 8.36
N PRO A 147 -7.93 22.45 9.42
CA PRO A 147 -6.85 23.14 10.11
C PRO A 147 -6.06 22.16 10.98
N LEU A 148 -5.00 21.58 10.43
CA LEU A 148 -4.11 20.68 11.17
C LEU A 148 -3.23 21.49 12.13
N LYS A 149 -3.27 21.13 13.42
CA LYS A 149 -2.51 21.79 14.50
C LYS A 149 -1.46 20.90 15.15
N MET A 150 -1.76 19.61 15.26
CA MET A 150 -0.87 18.61 15.82
C MET A 150 -0.71 17.46 14.82
N CYS A 151 0.51 16.93 14.69
CA CYS A 151 0.79 15.76 13.85
C CYS A 151 1.68 14.76 14.60
N ILE A 152 1.37 13.47 14.41
CA ILE A 152 2.17 12.35 14.92
C ILE A 152 2.67 11.56 13.71
N PHE A 153 3.98 11.38 13.61
CA PHE A 153 4.63 10.61 12.56
C PHE A 153 5.35 9.41 13.19
N ALA A 154 4.91 8.20 12.85
CA ALA A 154 5.54 6.96 13.28
C ALA A 154 5.98 6.16 12.04
N GLY A 155 7.27 5.77 11.98
CA GLY A 155 7.80 4.94 10.89
C GLY A 155 7.76 5.59 9.49
N THR A 156 7.78 6.92 9.41
CA THR A 156 7.71 7.66 8.13
C THR A 156 8.54 8.93 8.18
N ASN A 157 9.12 9.29 7.03
CA ASN A 157 9.96 10.49 6.87
C ASN A 157 9.38 11.44 5.81
N PRO A 158 8.39 12.30 6.16
CA PRO A 158 7.83 13.33 5.28
C PRO A 158 8.87 14.22 4.58
N PHE A 159 9.96 14.59 5.27
CA PHE A 159 11.02 15.44 4.69
C PHE A 159 11.85 14.74 3.60
N HIS A 160 11.73 13.42 3.47
CA HIS A 160 12.35 12.66 2.39
C HIS A 160 11.37 12.37 1.23
N ARG A 161 10.14 11.96 1.56
CA ARG A 161 9.18 11.47 0.54
C ARG A 161 8.32 12.55 -0.10
N HIS A 162 8.18 13.72 0.53
CA HIS A 162 7.29 14.79 0.07
C HIS A 162 8.06 15.87 -0.69
N GLN A 163 7.38 16.57 -1.60
CA GLN A 163 8.01 17.49 -2.54
C GLN A 163 8.10 18.92 -1.97
N GLN A 164 8.96 19.75 -2.55
CA GLN A 164 9.12 21.17 -2.21
C GLN A 164 9.51 21.39 -0.73
N ILE A 165 10.74 21.03 -0.37
CA ILE A 165 11.25 21.07 1.02
C ILE A 165 11.01 22.42 1.71
N ASN A 166 11.26 23.55 1.04
CA ASN A 166 11.04 24.88 1.63
C ASN A 166 9.55 25.12 1.99
N ARG A 167 8.62 24.61 1.17
CA ARG A 167 7.18 24.70 1.42
C ARG A 167 6.75 23.76 2.56
N ILE A 168 7.38 22.59 2.66
CA ILE A 168 7.19 21.71 3.82
C ILE A 168 7.60 22.45 5.10
N ILE A 169 8.78 23.08 5.12
CA ILE A 169 9.27 23.85 6.28
C ILE A 169 8.30 24.98 6.65
N GLU A 170 7.75 25.69 5.67
CA GLU A 170 6.73 26.73 5.90
C GLU A 170 5.49 26.15 6.59
N GLY A 171 4.97 25.03 6.10
CA GLY A 171 3.83 24.35 6.71
C GLY A 171 4.16 23.85 8.11
N TRP A 172 5.32 23.21 8.27
CA TRP A 172 5.77 22.63 9.53
C TRP A 172 5.80 23.65 10.67
N ARG A 173 6.24 24.88 10.39
CA ARG A 173 6.28 25.98 11.37
C ARG A 173 4.91 26.49 11.82
N LYS A 174 3.83 26.13 11.13
CA LYS A 174 2.44 26.48 11.52
C LYS A 174 1.81 25.45 12.44
N LEU A 175 2.41 24.25 12.57
CA LEU A 175 1.98 23.25 13.53
C LEU A 175 2.36 23.71 14.94
N GLU A 176 1.48 23.41 15.89
CA GLU A 176 1.66 23.73 17.30
C GLU A 176 2.45 22.63 18.02
N THR A 177 2.29 21.37 17.56
CA THR A 177 3.00 20.21 18.11
C THR A 177 3.26 19.16 17.04
N VAL A 178 4.51 18.70 16.94
CA VAL A 178 4.95 17.60 16.09
C VAL A 178 5.64 16.53 16.92
N ILE A 179 5.13 15.31 16.85
CA ILE A 179 5.70 14.14 17.51
C ILE A 179 6.26 13.19 16.44
N ALA A 180 7.52 12.77 16.60
CA ALA A 180 8.15 11.76 15.76
C ALA A 180 8.48 10.51 16.59
N ILE A 181 8.12 9.34 16.07
CA ILE A 181 8.44 8.02 16.62
C ILE A 181 9.26 7.28 15.55
N ASP A 182 10.54 7.09 15.83
CA ASP A 182 11.51 6.60 14.86
C ASP A 182 12.66 5.89 15.59
N ASN A 183 13.32 4.95 14.91
CA ASN A 183 14.52 4.29 15.41
C ASN A 183 15.81 4.96 14.90
N GLN A 184 15.68 5.98 14.04
CA GLN A 184 16.79 6.75 13.47
C GLN A 184 16.56 8.26 13.65
N TRP A 185 17.65 9.03 13.76
CA TRP A 185 17.60 10.50 13.89
C TRP A 185 17.37 11.19 12.52
N THR A 186 16.23 10.88 11.90
CA THR A 186 15.84 11.32 10.55
C THR A 186 15.54 12.82 10.48
N SER A 187 15.47 13.38 9.26
CA SER A 187 15.06 14.79 9.06
C SER A 187 13.72 15.13 9.72
N THR A 188 12.76 14.21 9.73
CA THR A 188 11.50 14.39 10.46
C THR A 188 11.72 14.52 11.97
N CYS A 189 12.58 13.70 12.57
CA CYS A 189 12.95 13.85 13.98
C CYS A 189 13.62 15.21 14.27
N ARG A 190 14.48 15.70 13.36
CA ARG A 190 15.15 17.01 13.53
C ARG A 190 14.20 18.20 13.56
N PHE A 191 13.02 18.05 12.97
CA PHE A 191 11.97 19.06 12.89
C PHE A 191 10.77 18.73 13.79
N ALA A 192 10.89 17.76 14.70
CA ALA A 192 9.84 17.44 15.68
C ALA A 192 10.08 18.16 17.01
N ASP A 193 9.01 18.44 17.73
CA ASP A 193 9.07 19.00 19.09
C ASP A 193 9.36 17.91 20.12
N ILE A 194 8.83 16.70 19.88
CA ILE A 194 9.02 15.52 20.73
C ILE A 194 9.47 14.35 19.85
N VAL A 195 10.55 13.69 20.25
CA VAL A 195 11.06 12.48 19.61
C VAL A 195 11.01 11.33 20.60
N LEU A 196 10.39 10.21 20.22
CA LEU A 196 10.32 8.98 21.00
C LEU A 196 11.13 7.87 20.30
N PRO A 197 12.17 7.30 20.94
CA PRO A 197 13.02 6.30 20.31
C PRO A 197 12.32 4.93 20.24
N ALA A 198 12.08 4.44 19.02
CA ALA A 198 11.52 3.11 18.78
C ALA A 198 12.62 2.06 18.58
N THR A 199 12.32 0.80 18.90
CA THR A 199 13.21 -0.33 18.60
C THR A 199 13.21 -0.69 17.11
N THR A 200 14.27 -1.33 16.65
CA THR A 200 14.28 -2.08 15.38
C THR A 200 13.54 -3.41 15.53
N GLN A 201 13.24 -4.06 14.41
CA GLN A 201 12.65 -5.41 14.41
C GLN A 201 13.56 -6.50 15.02
N PHE A 202 14.88 -6.24 15.15
CA PHE A 202 15.83 -7.20 15.72
C PHE A 202 15.88 -7.14 17.25
N GLU A 203 15.20 -6.18 17.84
CA GLU A 203 15.16 -5.93 19.29
C GLU A 203 13.86 -6.42 19.95
N ARG A 204 13.00 -7.11 19.20
CA ARG A 204 11.69 -7.60 19.64
C ARG A 204 11.30 -8.90 18.95
N ASN A 205 10.24 -9.55 19.43
CA ASN A 205 9.69 -10.75 18.79
C ASN A 205 8.48 -10.40 17.91
N ASP A 206 8.35 -11.05 16.76
CA ASP A 206 7.23 -10.89 15.84
C ASP A 206 6.98 -12.15 14.99
N LEU A 207 5.94 -12.10 14.16
CA LEU A 207 5.64 -13.07 13.11
C LEU A 207 5.50 -12.32 11.77
N ASP A 208 6.06 -12.89 10.70
CA ASP A 208 5.87 -12.30 9.37
C ASP A 208 5.52 -13.34 8.31
N GLN A 209 4.83 -12.86 7.28
CA GLN A 209 4.42 -13.64 6.13
C GLN A 209 5.54 -13.62 5.08
N TYR A 210 6.10 -14.79 4.80
CA TYR A 210 7.16 -14.93 3.83
C TYR A 210 6.59 -14.90 2.41
N GLY A 211 6.91 -13.85 1.65
CA GLY A 211 6.58 -13.72 0.23
C GLY A 211 5.22 -13.05 -0.01
N ASN A 212 5.24 -11.73 -0.20
CA ASN A 212 4.07 -10.87 -0.31
C ASN A 212 3.05 -11.30 -1.38
N HIS A 213 3.51 -11.78 -2.53
CA HIS A 213 2.63 -12.29 -3.61
C HIS A 213 2.51 -13.81 -3.63
N SER A 214 3.57 -14.54 -3.27
CA SER A 214 3.56 -16.01 -3.29
C SER A 214 2.80 -16.62 -2.12
N ASN A 215 2.62 -15.88 -1.03
CA ASN A 215 2.27 -16.42 0.29
C ASN A 215 3.05 -17.71 0.55
N ARG A 216 4.38 -17.61 0.54
CA ARG A 216 5.25 -18.80 0.58
C ARG A 216 5.22 -19.48 1.93
N GLY A 217 5.01 -18.73 3.00
CA GLY A 217 5.08 -19.28 4.34
C GLY A 217 4.91 -18.24 5.43
N ILE A 218 5.24 -18.65 6.65
CA ILE A 218 5.32 -17.81 7.83
C ILE A 218 6.70 -18.00 8.45
N ILE A 219 7.28 -16.94 8.97
CA ILE A 219 8.56 -16.94 9.70
C ILE A 219 8.39 -16.35 11.10
N ALA A 220 9.11 -16.91 12.06
CA ALA A 220 9.28 -16.34 13.38
C ALA A 220 10.39 -15.28 13.31
N MET A 221 10.08 -14.07 13.72
CA MET A 221 11.06 -13.00 13.87
C MET A 221 11.45 -12.92 15.35
N LYS A 222 12.45 -13.70 15.76
CA LYS A 222 12.90 -13.70 17.15
C LYS A 222 13.78 -12.49 17.45
N GLN A 223 13.69 -12.00 18.68
CA GLN A 223 14.59 -10.98 19.22
C GLN A 223 16.04 -11.49 19.12
N VAL A 224 16.90 -10.70 18.48
CA VAL A 224 18.31 -11.01 18.27
C VAL A 224 19.18 -10.37 19.35
N VAL A 225 18.83 -9.14 19.75
CA VAL A 225 19.51 -8.37 20.81
C VAL A 225 18.48 -7.69 21.71
N PRO A 226 18.78 -7.37 22.97
CA PRO A 226 17.86 -6.58 23.78
C PRO A 226 17.68 -5.16 23.21
N PRO A 227 16.59 -4.43 23.55
CA PRO A 227 16.44 -3.03 23.21
C PRO A 227 17.65 -2.19 23.60
N GLN A 228 18.13 -1.35 22.69
CA GLN A 228 19.33 -0.54 22.90
C GLN A 228 18.99 0.80 23.57
N PHE A 229 19.82 1.22 24.52
CA PHE A 229 19.66 2.46 25.27
C PHE A 229 18.29 2.56 25.97
N GLU A 230 17.51 3.60 25.66
CA GLU A 230 16.16 3.83 26.19
C GLU A 230 15.07 3.56 25.14
N ALA A 231 15.42 2.94 24.01
CA ALA A 231 14.46 2.60 22.96
C ALA A 231 13.41 1.60 23.47
N ARG A 232 12.17 1.76 23.00
CA ARG A 232 11.04 0.88 23.36
C ARG A 232 10.31 0.40 22.12
N ASN A 233 9.63 -0.75 22.22
CA ASN A 233 8.76 -1.21 21.14
C ASN A 233 7.63 -0.21 20.91
N ASP A 234 7.22 -0.01 19.66
CA ASP A 234 6.06 0.84 19.34
C ASP A 234 4.83 0.45 20.18
N PHE A 235 4.60 -0.86 20.35
CA PHE A 235 3.56 -1.40 21.22
C PHE A 235 3.67 -0.87 22.66
N ASP A 236 4.86 -0.83 23.25
CA ASP A 236 5.08 -0.33 24.61
C ASP A 236 4.90 1.18 24.73
N ILE A 237 5.30 1.94 23.70
CA ILE A 237 5.12 3.39 23.64
C ILE A 237 3.62 3.72 23.66
N PHE A 238 2.82 3.07 22.80
CA PHE A 238 1.39 3.28 22.76
C PHE A 238 0.66 2.69 23.98
N ARG A 239 1.11 1.55 24.52
CA ARG A 239 0.63 0.99 25.79
C ARG A 239 0.75 2.01 26.92
N GLU A 240 1.91 2.63 27.06
CA GLU A 240 2.17 3.64 28.10
C GLU A 240 1.31 4.91 27.90
N LEU A 241 1.10 5.33 26.65
CA LEU A 241 0.16 6.42 26.35
C LEU A 241 -1.26 6.05 26.81
N CYS A 242 -1.75 4.87 26.43
CA CYS A 242 -3.07 4.38 26.84
C CYS A 242 -3.19 4.24 28.36
N ARG A 243 -2.13 3.81 29.06
CA ARG A 243 -2.10 3.72 30.53
C ARG A 243 -2.35 5.07 31.19
N ARG A 244 -1.79 6.16 30.67
CA ARG A 244 -2.02 7.53 31.18
C ARG A 244 -3.47 7.98 31.08
N PHE A 245 -4.27 7.33 30.23
CA PHE A 245 -5.71 7.58 30.09
C PHE A 245 -6.57 6.47 30.71
N ASN A 246 -6.00 5.57 31.52
CA ASN A 246 -6.67 4.39 32.08
C ASN A 246 -7.28 3.47 31.01
N ARG A 247 -6.60 3.35 29.86
CA ARG A 247 -7.01 2.54 28.70
C ARG A 247 -6.00 1.44 28.33
N GLU A 248 -5.05 1.11 29.20
CA GLU A 248 -4.04 0.08 28.94
C GLU A 248 -4.66 -1.29 28.66
N GLU A 249 -5.59 -1.74 29.50
CA GLU A 249 -6.26 -3.03 29.31
C GLU A 249 -7.04 -3.07 27.99
N ALA A 250 -7.67 -1.96 27.59
CA ALA A 250 -8.40 -1.85 26.34
C ALA A 250 -7.48 -1.92 25.10
N PHE A 251 -6.23 -1.45 25.23
CA PHE A 251 -5.23 -1.47 24.17
C PHE A 251 -4.50 -2.82 24.09
N THR A 252 -4.12 -3.37 25.23
CA THR A 252 -3.35 -4.62 25.33
C THR A 252 -4.23 -5.86 25.26
N GLU A 253 -5.52 -5.72 25.58
CA GLU A 253 -6.48 -6.83 25.82
C GLU A 253 -5.98 -7.82 26.88
N GLY A 254 -5.16 -7.34 27.82
CA GLY A 254 -4.50 -8.16 28.84
C GLY A 254 -3.39 -9.06 28.30
N LEU A 255 -2.98 -8.89 27.04
CA LEU A 255 -1.93 -9.65 26.40
C LEU A 255 -0.60 -8.89 26.37
N ASP A 256 0.47 -9.60 26.68
CA ASP A 256 1.84 -9.19 26.41
C ASP A 256 2.27 -9.59 24.99
N GLU A 257 3.53 -9.32 24.64
CA GLU A 257 4.11 -9.63 23.33
C GLU A 257 3.84 -11.09 22.91
N MET A 258 4.21 -12.06 23.75
CA MET A 258 4.04 -13.48 23.44
C MET A 258 2.57 -13.91 23.43
N GLY A 259 1.72 -13.30 24.26
CA GLY A 259 0.28 -13.49 24.23
C GLY A 259 -0.33 -13.10 22.88
N TRP A 260 0.10 -11.96 22.32
CA TRP A 260 -0.32 -11.51 21.00
C TRP A 260 0.15 -12.45 19.88
N LEU A 261 1.43 -12.87 19.89
CA LEU A 261 1.94 -13.81 18.88
C LEU A 261 1.18 -15.14 18.91
N LYS A 262 0.88 -15.66 20.11
CA LYS A 262 0.07 -16.88 20.28
C LYS A 262 -1.35 -16.72 19.76
N ARG A 263 -2.00 -15.57 20.00
CA ARG A 263 -3.35 -15.29 19.48
C ARG A 263 -3.35 -15.23 17.95
N ILE A 264 -2.45 -14.46 17.36
CA ILE A 264 -2.33 -14.32 15.90
C ILE A 264 -2.06 -15.69 15.25
N TRP A 265 -1.17 -16.49 15.84
CA TRP A 265 -0.91 -17.85 15.37
C TRP A 265 -2.16 -18.73 15.43
N GLN A 266 -2.90 -18.69 16.54
CA GLN A 266 -4.10 -19.47 16.72
C GLN A 266 -5.21 -19.08 15.74
N GLU A 267 -5.36 -17.80 15.42
CA GLU A 267 -6.28 -17.34 14.37
C GLU A 267 -5.88 -17.89 12.99
N GLY A 268 -4.57 -17.90 12.69
CA GLY A 268 -4.00 -18.57 11.53
C GLY A 268 -4.35 -20.06 11.50
N VAL A 269 -4.18 -20.79 12.61
CA VAL A 269 -4.55 -22.22 12.74
C VAL A 269 -6.03 -22.43 12.42
N GLN A 270 -6.93 -21.58 12.94
CA GLN A 270 -8.37 -21.70 12.68
C GLN A 270 -8.71 -21.41 11.22
N GLN A 271 -8.11 -20.39 10.61
CA GLN A 271 -8.25 -20.12 9.19
C GLN A 271 -7.77 -21.31 8.34
N GLY A 272 -6.66 -21.93 8.74
CA GLY A 272 -6.06 -23.08 8.05
C GLY A 272 -6.98 -24.30 7.99
N LYS A 273 -7.73 -24.59 9.06
CA LYS A 273 -8.70 -25.71 9.09
C LYS A 273 -9.71 -25.64 7.95
N GLY A 274 -10.27 -24.46 7.68
CA GLY A 274 -11.21 -24.25 6.58
C GLY A 274 -10.59 -24.40 5.18
N ARG A 275 -9.25 -24.42 5.09
CA ARG A 275 -8.49 -24.46 3.83
C ARG A 275 -7.75 -25.78 3.61
N GLY A 276 -7.74 -26.69 4.59
CA GLY A 276 -6.92 -27.91 4.57
C GLY A 276 -5.43 -27.61 4.80
N VAL A 277 -5.10 -26.50 5.47
CA VAL A 277 -3.72 -26.13 5.82
C VAL A 277 -3.53 -26.38 7.31
N HIS A 278 -2.57 -27.23 7.65
CA HIS A 278 -2.27 -27.58 9.04
C HIS A 278 -1.01 -26.85 9.52
N LEU A 279 -1.21 -25.92 10.45
CA LEU A 279 -0.12 -25.29 11.17
C LEU A 279 0.25 -26.12 12.41
N PRO A 280 1.54 -26.22 12.78
CA PRO A 280 1.96 -26.84 14.04
C PRO A 280 1.47 -26.04 15.26
N ALA A 281 1.57 -26.66 16.44
CA ALA A 281 1.36 -25.95 17.70
C ALA A 281 2.37 -24.78 17.82
N PHE A 282 1.96 -23.67 18.42
CA PHE A 282 2.80 -22.46 18.50
C PHE A 282 4.16 -22.74 19.14
N ASP A 283 4.21 -23.52 20.23
CA ASP A 283 5.48 -23.78 20.91
C ASP A 283 6.43 -24.66 20.06
N ASP A 284 5.89 -25.57 19.22
CA ASP A 284 6.71 -26.35 18.28
C ASP A 284 7.20 -25.47 17.12
N PHE A 285 6.32 -24.63 16.58
CA PHE A 285 6.70 -23.62 15.60
C PHE A 285 7.81 -22.72 16.14
N TRP A 286 7.59 -22.11 17.29
CA TRP A 286 8.47 -21.10 17.86
C TRP A 286 9.81 -21.68 18.28
N ASN A 287 9.85 -22.86 18.92
CA ASN A 287 11.10 -23.36 19.51
C ASN A 287 11.88 -24.31 18.61
N ASN A 288 11.24 -24.99 17.65
CA ASN A 288 11.89 -26.04 16.86
C ASN A 288 11.95 -25.74 15.36
N LYS A 289 10.92 -25.10 14.78
CA LYS A 289 10.79 -24.94 13.32
C LYS A 289 11.19 -23.57 12.82
N GLU A 290 10.75 -22.52 13.52
CA GLU A 290 10.93 -21.09 13.22
C GLU A 290 10.39 -20.61 11.86
N TYR A 291 10.00 -21.51 10.97
CA TYR A 291 9.31 -21.20 9.73
C TYR A 291 8.33 -22.33 9.34
N VAL A 292 7.34 -21.97 8.54
CA VAL A 292 6.42 -22.90 7.86
C VAL A 292 6.36 -22.50 6.41
N GLU A 293 6.62 -23.43 5.50
CA GLU A 293 6.34 -23.22 4.08
C GLU A 293 5.00 -23.84 3.70
N PHE A 294 4.27 -23.17 2.81
CA PHE A 294 3.05 -23.70 2.23
C PHE A 294 3.36 -24.41 0.90
N ASP A 295 2.76 -25.57 0.70
CA ASP A 295 2.99 -26.41 -0.48
C ASP A 295 2.16 -25.97 -1.70
N HIS A 296 2.42 -26.64 -2.83
CA HIS A 296 1.64 -26.59 -4.06
C HIS A 296 1.47 -25.19 -4.67
N PRO A 297 2.53 -24.63 -5.29
CA PRO A 297 2.41 -23.40 -6.06
C PRO A 297 1.37 -23.54 -7.18
N GLN A 298 0.49 -22.55 -7.30
CA GLN A 298 -0.55 -22.51 -8.32
C GLN A 298 -0.16 -21.52 -9.43
N MET A 299 -0.13 -22.02 -10.66
CA MET A 299 0.00 -21.18 -11.83
C MET A 299 -1.30 -20.43 -12.08
N PHE A 300 -1.20 -19.19 -12.53
CA PHE A 300 -2.35 -18.31 -12.69
C PHE A 300 -2.17 -17.42 -13.93
N VAL A 301 -3.25 -17.25 -14.69
CA VAL A 301 -3.31 -16.35 -15.84
C VAL A 301 -4.32 -15.25 -15.53
N ARG A 302 -3.83 -14.02 -15.43
CA ARG A 302 -4.67 -12.86 -15.10
C ARG A 302 -5.70 -12.61 -16.20
N HIS A 303 -6.96 -12.41 -15.81
CA HIS A 303 -8.11 -12.16 -16.69
C HIS A 303 -8.50 -13.33 -17.62
N GLN A 304 -8.00 -14.55 -17.39
CA GLN A 304 -8.41 -15.72 -18.19
C GLN A 304 -9.92 -15.98 -18.09
N ALA A 305 -10.48 -15.98 -16.88
CA ALA A 305 -11.90 -16.23 -16.65
C ALA A 305 -12.80 -15.21 -17.38
N PHE A 306 -12.54 -13.91 -17.22
CA PHE A 306 -13.22 -12.84 -17.97
C PHE A 306 -13.11 -12.99 -19.49
N ARG A 307 -11.97 -13.48 -20.00
CA ARG A 307 -11.79 -13.73 -21.44
C ARG A 307 -12.63 -14.91 -21.92
N GLU A 308 -12.70 -15.97 -21.12
CA GLU A 308 -13.42 -17.20 -21.45
C GLU A 308 -14.94 -17.01 -21.41
N ASP A 309 -15.46 -16.28 -20.41
CA ASP A 309 -16.88 -16.00 -20.27
C ASP A 309 -17.11 -14.63 -19.59
N PRO A 310 -17.20 -13.52 -20.35
CA PRO A 310 -17.36 -12.18 -19.80
C PRO A 310 -18.75 -11.92 -19.19
N ASP A 311 -19.76 -12.74 -19.53
CA ASP A 311 -21.10 -12.62 -18.98
C ASP A 311 -21.18 -13.23 -17.58
N LEU A 312 -20.49 -14.36 -17.35
CA LEU A 312 -20.40 -15.00 -16.02
C LEU A 312 -19.31 -14.40 -15.14
N GLU A 313 -18.22 -13.87 -15.72
CA GLU A 313 -17.06 -13.33 -15.00
C GLU A 313 -16.84 -11.84 -15.34
N PRO A 314 -17.84 -10.95 -15.17
CA PRO A 314 -17.74 -9.56 -15.56
C PRO A 314 -16.71 -8.80 -14.71
N LEU A 315 -16.17 -7.72 -15.26
CA LEU A 315 -15.32 -6.80 -14.51
C LEU A 315 -16.16 -5.96 -13.54
N GLY A 316 -15.52 -5.44 -12.49
CA GLY A 316 -16.17 -4.53 -11.52
C GLY A 316 -16.44 -3.11 -12.03
N THR A 317 -16.62 -2.93 -13.33
CA THR A 317 -16.97 -1.64 -13.96
C THR A 317 -18.49 -1.50 -14.10
N PRO A 318 -19.05 -0.29 -14.27
CA PRO A 318 -20.48 -0.10 -14.48
C PRO A 318 -21.09 -0.96 -15.60
N SER A 319 -20.34 -1.16 -16.67
CA SER A 319 -20.76 -1.99 -17.82
C SER A 319 -20.44 -3.47 -17.70
N GLY A 320 -19.61 -3.89 -16.73
CA GLY A 320 -19.04 -5.24 -16.68
C GLY A 320 -17.86 -5.46 -17.65
N LEU A 321 -17.49 -4.46 -18.45
CA LEU A 321 -16.48 -4.54 -19.51
C LEU A 321 -15.33 -3.55 -19.30
N ILE A 322 -14.30 -3.59 -20.18
CA ILE A 322 -13.24 -2.59 -20.20
C ILE A 322 -13.80 -1.29 -20.80
N GLU A 323 -13.75 -0.19 -20.05
CA GLU A 323 -14.26 1.11 -20.46
C GLU A 323 -13.13 1.97 -21.05
N ILE A 324 -13.21 2.22 -22.36
CA ILE A 324 -12.22 2.98 -23.16
C ILE A 324 -12.52 4.47 -23.14
#